data_AF-A0A525D3X4-F1
#
_entry.id   AF-A0A525D3X4-F1
#
_cell.length_a   1.000
_cell.length_b   1.000
_cell.length_c   1.000
_cell.angle_alpha   90.00
_cell.angle_beta   90.00
_cell.angle_gamma   90.00
#
_symmetry.space_group_name_H-M   'P 1'
#
loop_
_entity.id
_entity.type
_entity.pdbx_description
1 polymer ?
#
loop_
_entity_poly.entity_id
_entity_poly.type
_entity_poly.pdbx_seq_one_letter_code
_entity_poly.pdbx_strand_id
1 'polypeptide(L)'
;MSTYYLYKLVHLTGIFFLFSTLGGHMFSASLGTRKDNPMPKFMSIFQKIGLLLVLLGGLGLLTHIGDFSSFGWIIIKFFVLAMLAMWHLYLYGAKEKLPLMGGAAIILGLVAAIFALYKPF
;
A
#
# COMPACT_ATOMS: atom_id res chain seq x y z
N MET A 1 7.16 -22.02 12.91
CA MET A 1 6.60 -21.29 11.77
C MET A 1 7.77 -20.89 10.87
N SER A 2 7.76 -21.21 9.57
CA SER A 2 8.88 -20.83 8.69
C SER A 2 9.00 -19.30 8.60
N THR A 3 10.22 -18.78 8.52
CA THR A 3 10.54 -17.35 8.33
C THR A 3 9.79 -16.75 7.14
N TYR A 4 9.58 -17.54 6.09
CA TYR A 4 8.74 -17.18 4.95
C TYR A 4 7.32 -16.73 5.36
N TYR A 5 6.63 -17.50 6.21
CA TYR A 5 5.26 -17.18 6.63
C TYR A 5 5.23 -15.93 7.52
N LEU A 6 6.27 -15.73 8.34
CA LEU A 6 6.41 -14.51 9.14
C LEU A 6 6.54 -13.28 8.25
N TYR A 7 7.43 -13.30 7.25
CA TYR A 7 7.56 -12.19 6.30
C TYR A 7 6.29 -11.96 5.48
N LYS A 8 5.58 -13.03 5.12
CA LYS A 8 4.28 -12.94 4.43
C LYS A 8 3.23 -12.24 5.29
N LEU A 9 3.13 -12.59 6.57
CA LEU A 9 2.21 -11.93 7.51
C LEU A 9 2.56 -10.46 7.73
N VAL A 10 3.85 -10.15 7.90
CA VAL A 10 4.33 -8.77 8.05
C VAL A 10 4.01 -7.95 6.81
N HIS A 11 4.26 -8.50 5.61
CA HIS A 11 3.97 -7.84 4.35
C HIS A 11 2.47 -7.56 4.17
N LEU A 12 1.61 -8.56 4.42
CA LEU A 12 0.15 -8.39 4.32
C LEU A 12 -0.39 -7.40 5.36
N THR A 13 0.13 -7.44 6.59
CA THR A 13 -0.22 -6.46 7.63
C THR A 13 0.07 -5.05 7.16
N GLY A 14 1.25 -4.82 6.58
CA GLY A 14 1.59 -3.53 5.99
C GLY A 14 0.62 -3.10 4.89
N ILE A 15 0.24 -4.03 4.00
CA ILE A 15 -0.71 -3.74 2.91
C ILE A 15 -2.06 -3.30 3.50
N PHE A 16 -2.56 -4.01 4.51
CA PHE A 16 -3.81 -3.63 5.17
C PHE A 16 -3.73 -2.27 5.84
N PHE A 17 -2.60 -1.91 6.45
CA PHE A 17 -2.38 -0.56 6.96
C PHE A 17 -2.51 0.47 5.83
N LEU A 18 -1.78 0.30 4.73
CA LEU A 18 -1.77 1.23 3.60
C LEU A 18 -3.17 1.44 2.97
N PHE A 19 -3.94 0.37 2.77
CA PHE A 19 -5.30 0.51 2.22
C PHE A 19 -6.28 1.11 3.23
N SER A 20 -6.15 0.78 4.53
CA SER A 20 -7.01 1.34 5.58
C SER A 20 -6.77 2.84 5.76
N THR A 21 -5.50 3.27 5.78
CA THR A 21 -5.13 4.68 5.87
C THR A 21 -5.51 5.45 4.62
N LEU A 22 -5.41 4.83 3.44
CA LEU A 22 -5.88 5.43 2.20
C LEU A 22 -7.39 5.70 2.23
N GLY A 23 -8.21 4.71 2.60
CA GLY A 23 -9.65 4.91 2.79
C GLY A 23 -9.96 5.98 3.84
N GLY A 24 -9.18 5.99 4.92
CA GLY A 24 -9.22 7.03 5.95
C GLY A 24 -8.94 8.45 5.41
N HIS A 25 -7.88 8.62 4.62
CA HIS A 25 -7.52 9.88 4.00
C HIS A 25 -8.61 10.34 3.02
N MET A 26 -9.21 9.43 2.25
CA MET A 26 -10.31 9.74 1.35
C MET A 26 -11.55 10.21 2.11
N PHE A 27 -11.91 9.53 3.20
CA PHE A 27 -13.04 9.91 4.06
C PHE A 27 -12.80 11.28 4.73
N SER A 28 -11.58 11.52 5.21
CA SER A 28 -11.21 12.83 5.76
C SER A 28 -11.29 13.93 4.70
N ALA A 29 -10.86 13.65 3.47
CA ALA A 29 -10.95 14.59 2.35
C ALA A 29 -12.40 14.90 1.94
N SER A 30 -13.33 13.93 2.00
CA SER A 30 -14.74 14.18 1.68
C SER A 30 -15.42 15.11 2.69
N LEU A 31 -15.10 14.95 3.97
CA LEU A 31 -15.61 15.81 5.04
C LEU A 31 -15.04 17.24 5.01
N GLY A 32 -13.85 17.41 4.42
CA GLY A 32 -13.10 18.68 4.42
C GLY A 32 -12.25 18.86 5.68
N THR A 33 -11.19 19.66 5.57
CA THR A 33 -10.22 19.87 6.64
C THR A 33 -10.78 20.80 7.73
N ARG A 34 -11.18 20.24 8.88
CA ARG A 34 -11.33 21.02 10.13
C ARG A 34 -9.93 21.21 10.75
N LYS A 35 -9.57 22.45 11.10
CA LYS A 35 -8.24 22.81 11.66
C LYS A 35 -7.85 21.98 12.90
N ASP A 36 -8.83 21.53 13.68
CA ASP A 36 -8.60 20.81 14.93
C ASP A 36 -8.80 19.28 14.82
N ASN A 37 -8.89 18.73 13.61
CA ASN A 37 -9.07 17.30 13.44
C ASN A 37 -7.73 16.54 13.63
N PRO A 38 -7.55 15.69 14.66
CA PRO A 38 -6.31 14.92 14.83
C PRO A 38 -6.20 13.75 13.84
N MET A 39 -7.29 13.40 13.15
CA MET A 39 -7.40 12.24 12.28
C MET A 39 -6.34 12.17 11.16
N PRO A 40 -6.02 13.27 10.43
CA PRO A 40 -4.98 13.23 9.40
C PRO A 40 -3.59 12.90 9.94
N LYS A 41 -3.27 13.35 11.16
CA LYS A 41 -1.99 13.06 11.81
C LYS A 41 -1.89 11.58 12.20
N PHE A 42 -2.95 11.04 12.80
CA PHE A 42 -3.03 9.62 13.13
C PHE A 42 -2.91 8.72 11.89
N MET A 43 -3.63 9.05 10.81
CA MET A 43 -3.56 8.34 9.54
C MET A 43 -2.16 8.40 8.91
N SER A 44 -1.48 9.54 8.98
CA SER A 44 -0.10 9.68 8.47
C SER A 44 0.89 8.78 9.23
N ILE A 45 0.73 8.60 10.54
CA ILE A 45 1.57 7.68 11.32
C ILE A 45 1.33 6.24 10.88
N PHE A 46 0.07 5.83 10.76
CA PHE A 46 -0.29 4.49 10.31
C PHE A 46 0.18 4.22 8.87
N GLN A 47 0.13 5.23 7.99
CA GLN A 47 0.63 5.11 6.61
C GLN A 47 2.14 4.78 6.62
N LYS A 48 2.91 5.48 7.46
CA LYS A 48 4.36 5.26 7.60
C LYS A 48 4.69 3.89 8.20
N ILE A 49 3.94 3.47 9.22
CA ILE A 49 4.08 2.13 9.82
C ILE A 49 3.75 1.06 8.78
N GLY A 50 2.63 1.22 8.05
CA GLY A 50 2.25 0.33 6.96
C GLY A 50 3.34 0.21 5.91
N LEU A 51 3.90 1.33 5.47
CA LEU A 51 4.98 1.36 4.48
C LEU A 51 6.23 0.62 4.97
N LEU A 52 6.63 0.83 6.22
CA LEU A 52 7.75 0.13 6.85
C LEU A 52 7.51 -1.39 6.88
N LEU A 53 6.32 -1.82 7.30
CA LEU A 53 5.96 -3.24 7.38
C LEU A 53 5.91 -3.89 5.99
N VAL A 54 5.32 -3.22 4.99
CA VAL A 54 5.29 -3.74 3.61
C VAL A 54 6.71 -3.92 3.08
N LEU A 55 7.58 -2.93 3.26
CA LEU A 55 8.97 -3.00 2.81
C LEU A 55 9.73 -4.12 3.51
N LEU A 56 9.65 -4.19 4.85
CA LEU A 56 10.37 -5.19 5.64
C LEU A 56 9.91 -6.61 5.29
N GLY A 57 8.59 -6.84 5.22
CA GLY A 57 8.05 -8.12 4.80
C GLY A 57 8.38 -8.45 3.34
N GLY A 58 8.34 -7.46 2.45
CA GLY A 58 8.64 -7.62 1.02
C GLY A 58 10.10 -8.00 0.77
N LEU A 59 11.04 -7.29 1.39
CA LEU A 59 12.47 -7.60 1.33
C LEU A 59 12.76 -8.98 1.94
N GLY A 60 12.12 -9.34 3.05
CA GLY A 60 12.25 -10.67 3.63
C GLY A 60 11.68 -11.79 2.74
N LEU A 61 10.63 -11.52 1.95
CA LEU A 61 10.12 -12.47 0.95
C LEU A 61 11.05 -12.58 -0.27
N LEU A 62 11.75 -11.49 -0.62
CA LEU A 62 12.69 -11.48 -1.75
C LEU A 62 13.90 -12.39 -1.53
N THR A 63 14.34 -12.58 -0.29
CA THR A 63 15.44 -13.53 0.02
C THR A 63 15.09 -14.99 -0.27
N HIS A 64 13.81 -15.28 -0.50
CA HIS A 64 13.31 -16.61 -0.86
C HIS A 64 13.05 -16.73 -2.38
N ILE A 65 13.47 -15.74 -3.18
CA ILE A 65 13.44 -15.78 -4.64
C ILE A 65 14.87 -15.97 -5.12
N GLY A 66 15.12 -17.09 -5.82
CA GLY A 66 16.46 -17.49 -6.25
C GLY A 66 16.80 -17.15 -7.70
N ASP A 67 15.86 -16.62 -8.49
CA ASP A 67 16.02 -16.47 -9.93
C ASP A 67 16.01 -14.99 -10.39
N PHE A 68 16.98 -14.66 -11.25
CA PHE A 68 17.09 -13.38 -11.95
C PHE A 68 15.91 -13.11 -12.91
N SER A 69 15.22 -14.15 -13.39
CA SER A 69 14.02 -14.02 -14.22
C SER A 69 12.89 -13.24 -13.53
N SER A 70 12.93 -13.14 -12.20
CA SER A 70 11.95 -12.40 -11.39
C SER A 70 12.14 -10.88 -11.39
N PHE A 71 13.19 -10.32 -12.00
CA PHE A 71 13.51 -8.89 -11.89
C PHE A 71 12.39 -7.96 -12.35
N GLY A 72 11.73 -8.28 -13.47
CA GLY A 72 10.58 -7.50 -13.97
C GLY A 72 9.41 -7.48 -12.99
N TRP A 73 9.14 -8.61 -12.33
CA TRP A 73 8.09 -8.72 -11.31
C TRP A 73 8.40 -7.90 -10.05
N ILE A 74 9.68 -7.86 -9.65
CA ILE A 74 10.14 -7.04 -8.52
C ILE A 74 9.90 -5.55 -8.82
N ILE A 75 10.28 -5.08 -10.01
CA ILE A 75 10.08 -3.68 -10.42
C ILE A 75 8.59 -3.31 -10.35
N ILE A 76 7.71 -4.15 -10.89
CA ILE A 76 6.26 -3.88 -10.89
C ILE A 76 5.72 -3.78 -9.45
N LYS A 77 6.17 -4.65 -8.53
CA LYS A 77 5.77 -4.57 -7.12
C LYS A 77 6.25 -3.30 -6.44
N PHE A 78 7.49 -2.88 -6.68
CA PHE A 78 8.01 -1.63 -6.16
C PHE A 78 7.28 -0.41 -6.74
N PHE A 79 6.89 -0.47 -8.01
CA PHE A 79 6.07 0.57 -8.64
C PHE A 79 4.69 0.69 -7.97
N VAL A 80 3.97 -0.42 -7.78
CA VAL A 80 2.70 -0.45 -7.05
C VAL A 80 2.85 0.10 -5.63
N LEU A 81 3.92 -0.28 -4.93
CA LEU A 81 4.21 0.21 -3.60
C LEU A 81 4.44 1.72 -3.57
N ALA A 82 5.23 2.25 -4.53
CA ALA A 82 5.49 3.67 -4.65
C ALA A 82 4.20 4.47 -4.92
N MET A 83 3.31 3.94 -5.78
CA MET A 83 1.99 4.54 -6.02
C MET A 83 1.18 4.62 -4.72
N LEU A 84 1.09 3.52 -3.95
CA LEU A 84 0.37 3.50 -2.68
C LEU A 84 0.99 4.43 -1.62
N ALA A 85 2.33 4.55 -1.60
CA ALA A 85 3.04 5.41 -0.66
C ALA A 85 2.73 6.90 -0.90
N MET A 86 2.68 7.31 -2.16
CA MET A 86 2.46 8.71 -2.55
C MET A 86 0.97 9.08 -2.68
N TRP A 87 0.07 8.12 -2.78
CA TRP A 87 -1.34 8.33 -3.11
C TRP A 87 -2.04 9.40 -2.27
N HIS A 88 -1.83 9.38 -0.96
CA HIS A 88 -2.46 10.31 -0.02
C HIS A 88 -2.16 11.80 -0.29
N LEU A 89 -1.04 12.12 -0.96
CA LEU A 89 -0.66 13.49 -1.31
C LEU A 89 -1.63 14.13 -2.31
N TYR A 90 -2.22 13.30 -3.17
CA TYR A 90 -3.16 13.75 -4.21
C TYR A 90 -4.60 13.92 -3.71
N LEU A 91 -4.88 13.54 -2.46
CA LEU A 91 -6.23 13.64 -1.88
C LEU A 91 -6.53 15.02 -1.29
N TYR A 92 -5.54 15.93 -1.23
CA TYR A 92 -5.73 17.27 -0.69
C TYR A 92 -6.55 18.14 -1.65
N GLY A 93 -7.73 18.59 -1.21
CA GLY A 93 -8.59 19.53 -1.96
C GLY A 93 -9.38 18.92 -3.12
N ALA A 94 -9.26 17.62 -3.41
CA ALA A 94 -9.79 17.00 -4.63
C ALA A 94 -11.13 16.27 -4.44
N LYS A 95 -12.15 16.92 -3.85
CA LYS A 95 -13.45 16.27 -3.53
C LYS A 95 -14.12 15.58 -4.72
N GLU A 96 -14.12 16.23 -5.88
CA GLU A 96 -14.71 15.71 -7.12
C GLU A 96 -13.98 14.47 -7.66
N LYS A 97 -12.68 14.34 -7.37
CA LYS A 97 -11.85 13.23 -7.86
C LYS A 97 -11.86 12.02 -6.93
N LEU A 98 -12.44 12.13 -5.72
CA LEU A 98 -12.43 11.06 -4.73
C LEU A 98 -13.03 9.73 -5.24
N PRO A 99 -14.17 9.71 -5.95
CA PRO A 99 -14.71 8.44 -6.47
C PRO A 99 -13.76 7.77 -7.46
N LEU A 100 -13.16 8.55 -8.37
CA LEU A 100 -12.19 8.06 -9.34
C LEU A 100 -10.93 7.52 -8.64
N MET A 101 -10.40 8.26 -7.65
CA MET A 101 -9.23 7.85 -6.89
C MET A 101 -9.49 6.60 -6.05
N GLY A 102 -10.71 6.44 -5.50
CA GLY A 102 -11.11 5.20 -4.82
C GLY A 102 -11.16 4.01 -5.75
N GLY A 103 -11.83 4.17 -6.90
CA GLY A 103 -11.90 3.13 -7.92
C GLY A 103 -10.50 2.73 -8.40
N ALA A 104 -9.63 3.70 -8.66
CA ALA A 104 -8.25 3.46 -9.07
C ALA A 104 -7.42 2.74 -7.99
N ALA A 105 -7.65 3.03 -6.70
CA ALA A 105 -7.02 2.30 -5.61
C ALA A 105 -7.45 0.83 -5.55
N ILE A 106 -8.73 0.53 -5.76
CA ILE A 106 -9.23 -0.86 -5.84
C ILE A 106 -8.62 -1.59 -7.02
N ILE A 107 -8.58 -0.96 -8.20
CA ILE A 107 -7.94 -1.53 -9.40
C ILE A 107 -6.45 -1.82 -9.12
N LEU A 108 -5.73 -0.88 -8.49
CA LEU A 108 -4.33 -1.08 -8.12
C LEU A 108 -4.15 -2.25 -7.15
N GLY A 109 -5.06 -2.40 -6.17
CA GLY A 109 -5.07 -3.55 -5.25
C GLY A 109 -5.34 -4.88 -5.96
N LEU A 110 -6.26 -4.91 -6.93
CA LEU A 110 -6.52 -6.09 -7.76
C LEU A 110 -5.30 -6.46 -8.60
N VAL A 111 -4.66 -5.48 -9.25
CA VAL A 111 -3.42 -5.70 -10.00
C VAL A 111 -2.34 -6.26 -9.06
N ALA A 112 -2.16 -5.67 -7.88
CA ALA A 112 -1.19 -6.16 -6.90
C ALA A 112 -1.44 -7.62 -6.47
N ALA A 113 -2.72 -7.98 -6.29
CA ALA A 113 -3.14 -9.33 -5.94
C ALA A 113 -2.89 -10.33 -7.09
N ILE A 114 -3.23 -9.97 -8.33
CA ILE A 114 -2.95 -10.76 -9.52
C ILE A 114 -1.44 -11.03 -9.62
N PHE A 115 -0.60 -10.00 -9.51
CA PHE A 115 0.85 -10.16 -9.53
C PHE A 115 1.38 -11.00 -8.36
N ALA A 116 0.70 -11.01 -7.21
CA ALA A 116 1.07 -11.87 -6.09
C ALA A 116 0.74 -13.36 -6.36
N LEU A 117 -0.30 -13.65 -7.15
CA LEU A 117 -0.67 -15.01 -7.54
C LEU A 117 0.24 -15.55 -8.65
N TYR A 118 0.51 -14.75 -9.68
CA TYR A 118 1.33 -15.12 -10.83
C TYR A 118 2.83 -14.82 -10.59
N LYS A 119 3.32 -15.09 -9.38
CA LYS A 119 4.73 -14.92 -9.06
C LYS A 119 5.57 -15.81 -10.00
N PRO A 120 6.50 -15.26 -10.82
CA PRO A 120 7.47 -16.07 -11.55
C PRO A 120 8.35 -16.78 -10.52
N PHE A 121 8.58 -18.06 -10.77
CA PHE A 121 9.07 -19.06 -9.82
C PHE A 121 10.34 -18.63 -9.09
#